data_AF-A0A4Y3M9P9-F1
#
_entry.id   AF-A0A4Y3M9P9-F1
#
_cell.length_a   1.000
_cell.length_b   1.000
_cell.length_c   1.000
_cell.angle_alpha   90.00
_cell.angle_beta   90.00
_cell.angle_gamma   90.00
#
_symmetry.space_group_name_H-M   'P 1'
#
loop_
_entity.id
_entity.type
_entity.pdbx_description
1 polymer ?
#
loop_
_entity_poly.entity_id
_entity_poly.type
_entity_poly.pdbx_seq_one_letter_code
_entity_poly.pdbx_strand_id
1 'polypeptide(L)'
;MGHAPAGDDGNFDERLRRARQKLDPRSGEFAVTDEGNGDSSMSSLGLAIRVGTDLVAGLAVGVAIGYALGHWFGYRALFLSVFALAGCGAGMLNVWRVLKDSDMVSGPKDDGRSQRGSRIDD
;
A
#
# COMPACT_ATOMS: atom_id res chain seq x y z
N MET A 1 48.42 5.13 -11.10
CA MET A 1 48.02 3.88 -10.43
C MET A 1 46.89 4.22 -9.48
N GLY A 2 45.66 4.01 -9.92
CA GLY A 2 44.45 4.30 -9.15
C GLY A 2 44.10 3.10 -8.29
N HIS A 3 43.94 3.31 -6.99
CA HIS A 3 43.33 2.34 -6.09
C HIS A 3 42.03 2.97 -5.59
N ALA A 4 40.92 2.60 -6.23
CA ALA A 4 39.59 2.94 -5.75
C ALA A 4 39.28 2.06 -4.53
N PRO A 5 38.82 2.63 -3.41
CA PRO A 5 38.44 1.86 -2.23
C PRO A 5 37.08 1.17 -2.46
N ALA A 6 37.10 -0.14 -2.71
CA ALA A 6 35.93 -0.99 -2.93
C ALA A 6 35.26 -1.44 -1.61
N GLY A 7 34.96 -0.51 -0.70
CA GLY A 7 34.54 -0.88 0.67
C GLY A 7 33.41 -0.07 1.31
N ASP A 8 32.82 0.93 0.64
CA ASP A 8 31.77 1.78 1.23
C ASP A 8 30.40 1.64 0.54
N ASP A 9 30.38 1.06 -0.66
CA ASP A 9 29.17 0.76 -1.44
C ASP A 9 28.27 -0.27 -0.73
N GLY A 10 28.85 -1.36 -0.21
CA GLY A 10 28.08 -2.41 0.46
C GLY A 10 27.33 -1.96 1.73
N ASN A 11 27.90 -1.05 2.52
CA ASN A 11 27.25 -0.54 3.74
C ASN A 11 26.16 0.50 3.41
N PHE A 12 26.44 1.39 2.45
CA PHE A 12 25.45 2.34 1.97
C PHE A 12 24.26 1.65 1.33
N ASP A 13 24.49 0.63 0.50
CA ASP A 13 23.44 -0.18 -0.10
C ASP A 13 22.63 -0.95 0.95
N GLU A 14 23.26 -1.48 2.01
CA GLU A 14 22.54 -2.13 3.11
C GLU A 14 21.64 -1.13 3.86
N ARG A 15 22.12 0.10 4.07
CA ARG A 15 21.34 1.19 4.70
C ARG A 15 20.21 1.68 3.80
N LEU A 16 20.47 1.83 2.50
CA LEU A 16 19.43 2.17 1.52
C LEU A 16 18.38 1.07 1.46
N ARG A 17 18.81 -0.19 1.46
CA ARG A 17 17.92 -1.34 1.43
C ARG A 17 17.04 -1.39 2.68
N ARG A 18 17.60 -1.15 3.87
CA ARG A 18 16.83 -1.03 5.13
C ARG A 18 15.86 0.15 5.12
N ALA A 19 16.28 1.32 4.62
CA ALA A 19 15.40 2.47 4.49
C ALA A 19 14.27 2.21 3.50
N ARG A 20 14.58 1.57 2.37
CA ARG A 20 13.62 1.20 1.33
C ARG A 20 12.65 0.13 1.83
N GLN A 21 13.11 -0.83 2.61
CA GLN A 21 12.27 -1.86 3.24
C GLN A 21 11.32 -1.28 4.30
N LYS A 22 11.73 -0.21 5.01
CA LYS A 22 10.85 0.54 5.92
C LYS A 22 9.85 1.44 5.20
N LEU A 23 10.13 1.82 3.96
CA LEU A 23 9.27 2.65 3.11
C LEU A 23 8.47 1.82 2.12
N ASP A 24 8.63 0.49 2.10
CA ASP A 24 7.91 -0.38 1.18
C ASP A 24 6.53 -0.67 1.80
N PRO A 25 5.43 -0.05 1.31
CA PRO A 25 4.07 -0.37 1.77
C PRO A 25 3.66 -1.83 1.47
N ARG A 26 4.55 -2.60 0.83
CA ARG A 26 4.42 -3.97 0.33
C ARG A 26 4.23 -5.06 1.39
N SER A 27 4.38 -4.78 2.68
CA SER A 27 4.27 -5.81 3.74
C SER A 27 3.00 -5.78 4.57
N GLY A 28 2.03 -4.92 4.25
CA GLY A 28 0.81 -4.78 5.04
C GLY A 28 -0.31 -5.69 4.54
N GLU A 29 -0.41 -6.86 5.16
CA GLU A 29 -1.52 -7.80 5.01
C GLU A 29 -2.84 -7.12 5.43
N PHE A 30 -3.83 -7.10 4.54
CA PHE A 30 -5.16 -6.56 4.82
C PHE A 30 -5.95 -7.58 5.64
N ALA A 31 -5.72 -7.60 6.95
CA ALA A 31 -6.65 -8.16 7.92
C ALA A 31 -7.36 -7.00 8.61
N VAL A 32 -8.55 -6.66 8.12
CA VAL A 32 -9.53 -5.96 8.96
C VAL A 32 -9.90 -6.98 10.04
N THR A 33 -9.50 -6.68 11.27
CA THR A 33 -9.42 -7.53 12.48
C THR A 33 -8.14 -8.36 12.61
N ASP A 34 -7.14 -7.82 13.31
CA ASP A 34 -6.37 -8.63 14.26
C ASP A 34 -5.83 -7.77 15.41
N GLU A 35 -6.28 -8.08 16.61
CA GLU A 35 -5.73 -7.57 17.85
C GLU A 35 -4.43 -8.33 18.15
N GLY A 36 -3.30 -7.62 18.16
CA GLY A 36 -2.12 -7.97 18.97
C GLY A 36 -0.96 -8.67 18.28
N ASN A 37 0.10 -7.90 17.95
CA ASN A 37 1.49 -8.27 18.29
C ASN A 37 2.44 -7.05 18.15
N GLY A 38 3.30 -6.81 19.14
CA GLY A 38 3.88 -5.50 19.46
C GLY A 38 4.94 -4.88 18.53
N ASP A 39 5.54 -5.62 17.60
CA ASP A 39 6.69 -5.11 16.81
C ASP A 39 6.41 -4.89 15.31
N SER A 40 5.41 -5.58 14.74
CA SER A 40 4.85 -5.30 13.40
C SER A 40 3.70 -4.28 13.45
N SER A 41 3.24 -3.94 14.66
CA SER A 41 2.05 -3.14 14.92
C SER A 41 2.13 -1.71 14.37
N MET A 42 3.30 -1.07 14.39
CA MET A 42 3.40 0.34 13.97
C MET A 42 3.24 0.52 12.45
N SER A 43 3.71 -0.44 11.65
CA SER A 43 3.59 -0.40 10.20
C SER A 43 2.18 -0.83 9.74
N SER A 44 1.58 -1.81 10.39
CA SER A 44 0.20 -2.24 10.09
C SER A 44 -0.83 -1.17 10.49
N LEU A 45 -0.61 -0.49 11.62
CA LEU A 45 -1.46 0.61 12.08
C LEU A 45 -1.41 1.81 11.14
N GLY A 46 -0.22 2.17 10.62
CA GLY A 46 -0.08 3.24 9.62
C GLY A 46 -0.83 2.94 8.31
N LEU A 47 -0.80 1.68 7.85
CA LEU A 47 -1.58 1.25 6.70
C LEU A 47 -3.09 1.28 6.98
N ALA A 48 -3.53 0.79 8.14
CA ALA A 48 -4.94 0.80 8.53
C ALA A 48 -5.50 2.23 8.60
N ILE A 49 -4.76 3.17 9.18
CA ILE A 49 -5.14 4.59 9.21
C ILE A 49 -5.24 5.15 7.81
N ARG A 50 -4.28 4.86 6.92
CA ARG A 50 -4.31 5.34 5.53
C ARG A 50 -5.54 4.82 4.79
N VAL A 51 -5.79 3.51 4.85
CA VAL A 51 -6.96 2.88 4.23
C VAL A 51 -8.25 3.47 4.79
N GLY A 52 -8.36 3.62 6.10
CA GLY A 52 -9.50 4.26 6.75
C GLY A 52 -9.69 5.70 6.28
N THR A 53 -8.60 6.47 6.14
CA THR A 53 -8.64 7.86 5.67
C THR A 53 -9.04 7.94 4.20
N ASP A 54 -8.55 7.04 3.35
CA ASP A 54 -8.92 6.99 1.92
C ASP A 54 -10.41 6.70 1.72
N LEU A 55 -10.98 5.82 2.56
CA LEU A 55 -12.43 5.54 2.57
C LEU A 55 -13.24 6.76 3.04
N VAL A 56 -12.84 7.37 4.17
CA VAL A 56 -13.51 8.56 4.72
C VAL A 56 -13.41 9.75 3.76
N ALA A 57 -12.26 9.94 3.11
CA ALA A 57 -12.05 10.98 2.12
C ALA A 57 -12.95 10.78 0.89
N GLY A 58 -13.04 9.56 0.37
CA GLY A 58 -13.95 9.23 -0.75
C GLY A 58 -15.41 9.54 -0.42
N LEU A 59 -15.87 9.13 0.78
CA LEU A 59 -17.22 9.44 1.25
C LEU A 59 -17.44 10.95 1.43
N ALA A 60 -16.50 11.66 2.07
CA ALA A 60 -16.60 13.10 2.31
C ALA A 60 -16.69 13.88 0.98
N VAL A 61 -15.87 13.52 0.00
CA VAL A 61 -15.91 14.12 -1.35
C VAL A 61 -17.24 13.81 -2.03
N GLY A 62 -17.72 12.57 -1.98
CA GLY A 62 -19.03 12.19 -2.51
C GLY A 62 -20.16 13.01 -1.90
N VAL A 63 -20.21 13.09 -0.57
CA VAL A 63 -21.23 13.88 0.15
C VAL A 63 -21.13 15.37 -0.21
N ALA A 64 -19.93 15.94 -0.29
CA ALA A 64 -19.74 17.34 -0.66
C ALA A 64 -20.27 17.64 -2.08
N ILE A 65 -19.97 16.77 -3.04
CA ILE A 65 -20.47 16.89 -4.42
C ILE A 65 -21.99 16.69 -4.45
N GLY A 66 -22.51 15.64 -3.81
CA GLY A 66 -23.94 15.37 -3.72
C GLY A 66 -24.73 16.50 -3.07
N TYR A 67 -24.16 17.16 -2.07
CA TYR A 67 -24.74 18.33 -1.41
C TYR A 67 -24.79 19.55 -2.34
N ALA A 68 -23.69 19.83 -3.05
CA ALA A 68 -23.62 20.94 -4.01
C ALA A 68 -24.64 20.77 -5.15
N LEU A 69 -24.73 19.57 -5.74
CA LEU A 69 -25.70 19.27 -6.79
C LEU A 69 -27.14 19.27 -6.25
N GLY A 70 -27.34 18.72 -5.06
CA GLY A 70 -28.63 18.71 -4.39
C GLY A 70 -29.18 20.11 -4.12
N HIS A 71 -28.31 21.10 -3.88
CA HIS A 71 -28.70 22.49 -3.69
C HIS A 71 -29.21 23.14 -4.99
N TRP A 72 -28.66 22.76 -6.15
CA TRP A 72 -29.08 23.30 -7.44
C TRP A 72 -30.34 22.64 -8.00
N PHE A 73 -30.51 21.34 -7.80
CA PHE A 73 -31.64 20.57 -8.36
C PHE A 73 -32.85 20.41 -7.43
N GLY A 74 -32.74 20.80 -6.15
CA GLY A 74 -33.81 20.64 -5.16
C GLY A 74 -34.00 19.20 -4.64
N TYR A 75 -33.49 18.18 -5.34
CA TYR A 75 -33.53 16.76 -4.92
C TYR A 75 -32.37 16.37 -4.00
N ARG A 76 -32.22 17.10 -2.89
CA ARG A 76 -31.09 16.96 -1.95
C ARG A 76 -30.88 15.52 -1.48
N ALA A 77 -31.94 14.81 -1.12
CA ALA A 77 -31.84 13.45 -0.60
C ALA A 77 -31.39 12.42 -1.66
N LEU A 78 -31.82 12.56 -2.91
CA LEU A 78 -31.49 11.61 -3.98
C LEU A 78 -30.03 11.74 -4.41
N PHE A 79 -29.58 12.98 -4.68
CA PHE A 79 -28.19 13.23 -5.08
C PHE A 79 -27.21 12.88 -3.97
N LEU A 80 -27.53 13.17 -2.71
CA LEU A 80 -26.67 12.81 -1.58
C LEU A 80 -26.55 11.29 -1.44
N SER A 81 -27.63 10.54 -1.60
CA SER A 81 -27.61 9.07 -1.53
C SER A 81 -26.77 8.46 -2.65
N VAL A 82 -26.99 8.88 -3.90
CA VAL A 82 -26.25 8.36 -5.06
C VAL A 82 -24.77 8.73 -4.99
N PHE A 83 -24.44 9.99 -4.65
CA PHE A 83 -23.05 10.43 -4.56
C PHE A 83 -22.33 9.91 -3.32
N ALA A 84 -23.03 9.64 -2.21
CA ALA A 84 -22.42 8.94 -1.07
C ALA A 84 -22.01 7.51 -1.45
N LEU A 85 -22.88 6.78 -2.15
CA LEU A 85 -22.57 5.44 -2.66
C LEU A 85 -21.42 5.48 -3.68
N ALA A 86 -21.44 6.45 -4.61
CA ALA A 86 -20.35 6.65 -5.56
C ALA A 86 -19.03 7.06 -4.86
N GLY A 87 -19.10 7.89 -3.81
CA GLY A 87 -17.96 8.28 -2.99
C GLY A 87 -17.33 7.10 -2.23
N CYS A 88 -18.16 6.22 -1.67
CA CYS A 88 -17.70 4.94 -1.13
C CYS A 88 -17.02 4.07 -2.20
N GLY A 89 -17.60 4.00 -3.40
CA GLY A 89 -16.99 3.31 -4.55
C GLY A 89 -15.63 3.90 -4.93
N ALA A 90 -15.51 5.22 -4.99
CA ALA A 90 -14.26 5.91 -5.26
C ALA A 90 -13.20 5.66 -4.17
N GLY A 91 -13.61 5.71 -2.90
CA GLY A 91 -12.75 5.34 -1.77
C GLY A 91 -12.24 3.90 -1.87
N MET A 92 -13.14 2.95 -2.19
CA MET A 92 -12.78 1.55 -2.38
C MET A 92 -11.80 1.35 -3.56
N LEU A 93 -11.98 2.07 -4.66
CA LEU A 93 -11.07 2.03 -5.81
C LEU A 93 -9.68 2.59 -5.46
N ASN A 94 -9.59 3.63 -4.63
CA ASN A 94 -8.32 4.16 -4.13
C ASN A 94 -7.59 3.13 -3.27
N VAL A 95 -8.31 2.46 -2.36
CA VAL A 95 -7.75 1.38 -1.53
C VAL A 95 -7.31 0.21 -2.42
N TRP A 96 -8.15 -0.21 -3.36
CA TRP A 96 -7.83 -1.32 -4.27
C TRP A 96 -6.61 -1.05 -5.14
N ARG A 97 -6.37 0.21 -5.52
CA ARG A 97 -5.14 0.61 -6.21
C ARG A 97 -3.91 0.42 -5.34
N VAL A 98 -3.96 0.84 -4.08
CA VAL A 98 -2.86 0.62 -3.11
C VAL A 98 -2.57 -0.87 -2.94
N LEU A 99 -3.61 -1.71 -2.91
CA LEU A 99 -3.48 -3.16 -2.80
C LEU A 99 -2.94 -3.79 -4.09
N LYS A 100 -3.39 -3.34 -5.26
CA LYS A 100 -2.99 -3.89 -6.56
C LYS A 100 -1.54 -3.52 -6.93
N ASP A 101 -1.09 -2.34 -6.54
CA ASP A 101 0.31 -1.92 -6.69
C ASP A 101 1.23 -2.68 -5.71
N SER A 102 0.66 -3.40 -4.73
CA SER A 102 1.35 -4.32 -3.81
C SER A 102 1.28 -5.75 -4.37
N ASP A 103 2.21 -6.12 -5.24
CA ASP A 103 2.29 -7.40 -5.97
C ASP A 103 2.00 -8.68 -5.13
N MET A 104 0.73 -9.06 -5.02
CA MET A 104 0.26 -10.41 -4.63
C MET A 104 -0.37 -11.18 -5.80
N VAL A 105 -0.40 -10.62 -7.02
CA VAL A 105 -0.95 -11.28 -8.23
C VAL A 105 0.11 -11.83 -9.19
N SER A 106 1.40 -11.65 -8.89
CA SER A 106 2.47 -12.43 -9.50
C SER A 106 3.22 -13.14 -8.38
N GLY A 107 2.95 -14.44 -8.22
CA GLY A 107 3.66 -15.27 -7.25
C GLY A 107 5.18 -15.17 -7.42
N PRO A 108 5.97 -15.50 -6.38
CA PRO A 108 7.43 -15.52 -6.48
C PRO A 108 7.82 -16.30 -7.73
N LYS A 109 8.43 -15.63 -8.70
CA LYS A 109 9.15 -16.33 -9.76
C LYS A 109 10.33 -16.99 -9.06
N ASP A 110 10.19 -18.27 -8.80
CA ASP A 110 11.26 -19.18 -8.42
C ASP A 110 12.31 -19.14 -9.54
N ASP A 111 13.26 -18.23 -9.42
CA ASP A 111 14.43 -18.18 -10.29
C ASP A 111 15.42 -19.22 -9.76
N GLY A 112 15.29 -20.45 -10.25
CA GLY A 112 16.10 -21.64 -9.90
C GLY A 112 17.61 -21.52 -10.14
N ARG A 113 18.25 -20.50 -9.56
CA ARG A 113 19.66 -20.14 -9.69
C ARG A 113 20.51 -20.72 -8.55
N SER A 114 19.92 -21.35 -7.55
CA SER A 114 20.64 -21.90 -6.39
C SER A 114 21.19 -23.32 -6.59
N GLN A 115 20.85 -24.03 -7.68
CA GLN A 115 21.23 -25.43 -7.86
C GLN A 115 22.43 -25.68 -8.81
N ARG A 116 23.30 -24.67 -9.02
CA ARG A 116 24.46 -24.78 -9.94
C ARG A 116 25.84 -24.72 -9.25
N GLY A 117 25.92 -24.92 -7.94
CA GLY A 117 27.17 -24.65 -7.20
C GLY A 117 27.79 -25.78 -6.36
N SER A 118 27.10 -26.90 -6.11
CA SER A 118 27.54 -27.84 -5.05
C SER A 118 27.96 -29.23 -5.54
N ARG A 119 28.55 -29.33 -6.74
CA ARG A 119 29.05 -30.61 -7.31
C ARG A 119 30.46 -30.47 -7.86
N ILE A 120 31.40 -29.92 -7.09
CA ILE A 120 32.82 -30.11 -7.36
C ILE A 120 33.52 -30.08 -6.00
N ASP A 121 33.61 -31.23 -5.34
CA ASP A 121 34.59 -31.57 -4.31
C ASP A 121 34.50 -33.10 -4.10
N ASP A 122 34.96 -33.83 -5.12
CA ASP A 122 35.44 -35.23 -5.04
C ASP A 122 36.98 -35.19 -5.16
#